data_AF-A0A973BBK6-F1
#
_entry.id   AF-A0A973BBK6-F1
#
_cell.length_a   1.000
_cell.length_b   1.000
_cell.length_c   1.000
_cell.angle_alpha   90.00
_cell.angle_beta   90.00
_cell.angle_gamma   90.00
#
_symmetry.space_group_name_H-M   'P 1'
#
loop_
_entity.id
_entity.type
_entity.pdbx_description
1 polymer ?
#
loop_
_entity_poly.entity_id
_entity_poly.type
_entity_poly.pdbx_seq_one_letter_code
_entity_poly.pdbx_strand_id
1 'polypeptide(L)'
;AFDQQQFEETNPRVLKYREQKQEILNTMAHFLENEELDKVKEFIEELGIACPISGSKNWTDVRQFNLMFGTKLGASADSAMDLYLRPETAQGIFVNFLNVQKTGRMKIPFGIAQTGKAFRNEIVARQFIFRMREFEQMEMQFFVKPNTQKEWYEKWKETRLKWHLSLGLGQDNYRFHDHEKLAHYADAAADIEFKFPFGFKELEGIHSRTDFDLKAHEEFSGRKLQYFDNETQESYVPYVVETSIGLDRMFLAIFSKSLREEILEDGTPRTVLGLPAVLAPTKAAILPLVKKDKELTKIAKEIIDDLKWDFNVIYDEKDTIGRRYRRQDAVGTPFCVTIDDETLENNTVTLRYRDTMEQKRVAISELKQLIAEEVEMKSWLLKMND
;
A
#
# COMPACT_ATOMS: atom_id res chain seq x y z
N ALA A 1 -21.06 34.50 4.54
CA ALA A 1 -20.17 33.52 3.89
C ALA A 1 -21.04 32.46 3.23
N PHE A 2 -20.63 31.87 2.11
CA PHE A 2 -21.33 30.71 1.54
C PHE A 2 -21.06 29.50 2.43
N ASP A 3 -22.10 28.92 3.00
CA ASP A 3 -22.03 27.67 3.74
C ASP A 3 -22.44 26.54 2.79
N GLN A 4 -21.44 25.77 2.34
CA GLN A 4 -21.66 24.68 1.40
C GLN A 4 -22.56 23.59 2.00
N GLN A 5 -22.38 23.27 3.28
CA GLN A 5 -23.12 22.20 3.94
C GLN A 5 -24.60 22.59 4.08
N GLN A 6 -24.85 23.81 4.55
CA GLN A 6 -26.21 24.35 4.63
C GLN A 6 -26.86 24.44 3.24
N PHE A 7 -26.13 24.83 2.19
CA PHE A 7 -26.65 24.90 0.83
C PHE A 7 -27.00 23.52 0.26
N GLU A 8 -26.15 22.53 0.50
CA GLU A 8 -26.38 21.15 0.05
C GLU A 8 -27.57 20.48 0.75
N GLU A 9 -27.82 20.83 2.01
CA GLU A 9 -28.91 20.28 2.82
C GLU A 9 -30.25 20.99 2.60
N THR A 10 -30.25 22.26 2.21
CA THR A 10 -31.48 23.07 2.11
C THR A 10 -31.92 23.36 0.67
N ASN A 11 -31.04 23.26 -0.32
CA ASN A 11 -31.38 23.58 -1.69
C ASN A 11 -32.28 22.49 -2.31
N PRO A 12 -33.53 22.81 -2.71
CA PRO A 12 -34.47 21.82 -3.23
C PRO A 12 -33.98 21.10 -4.50
N ARG A 13 -33.14 21.74 -5.31
CA ARG A 13 -32.55 21.11 -6.51
C ARG A 13 -31.47 20.12 -6.13
N VAL A 14 -30.62 20.45 -5.15
CA VAL A 14 -29.56 19.54 -4.69
C VAL A 14 -30.16 18.29 -4.05
N LEU A 15 -31.18 18.46 -3.20
CA LEU A 15 -31.93 17.35 -2.61
C LEU A 15 -32.55 16.46 -3.69
N LYS A 16 -33.24 17.06 -4.66
CA LYS A 16 -33.82 16.31 -5.80
C LYS A 16 -32.76 15.54 -6.58
N TYR A 17 -31.61 16.14 -6.88
CA TYR A 17 -30.53 15.44 -7.59
C TYR A 17 -29.91 14.31 -6.77
N ARG A 18 -29.82 14.45 -5.43
CA ARG A 18 -29.37 13.38 -4.54
C ARG A 18 -30.35 12.22 -4.52
N GLU A 19 -31.65 12.48 -4.40
CA GLU A 19 -32.69 11.44 -4.48
C GLU A 19 -32.64 10.71 -5.83
N GLN A 20 -32.60 11.46 -6.93
CA GLN A 20 -32.50 10.88 -8.28
C GLN A 20 -31.24 10.02 -8.43
N LYS A 21 -30.08 10.49 -7.94
CA LYS A 21 -28.85 9.71 -7.96
C LYS A 21 -29.01 8.41 -7.17
N GLN A 22 -29.61 8.46 -5.98
CA GLN A 22 -29.80 7.29 -5.14
C GLN A 22 -30.73 6.28 -5.80
N GLU A 23 -31.85 6.74 -6.35
CA GLU A 23 -32.80 5.91 -7.08
C GLU A 23 -32.14 5.20 -8.27
N ILE A 24 -31.37 5.95 -9.07
CA ILE A 24 -30.64 5.39 -10.21
C ILE A 24 -29.64 4.31 -9.77
N LEU A 25 -28.86 4.59 -8.73
CA LEU A 25 -27.88 3.64 -8.21
C LEU A 25 -28.53 2.39 -7.63
N ASN A 26 -29.65 2.53 -6.92
CA ASN A 26 -30.41 1.41 -6.37
C ASN A 26 -31.02 0.52 -7.46
N THR A 27 -31.57 1.12 -8.52
CA THR A 27 -32.13 0.38 -9.66
C THR A 27 -31.04 -0.37 -10.42
N MET A 28 -29.91 0.29 -10.70
CA MET A 28 -28.76 -0.36 -11.34
C MET A 28 -28.22 -1.51 -10.49
N ALA A 29 -28.11 -1.30 -9.18
CA ALA A 29 -27.72 -2.30 -8.21
C ALA A 29 -28.62 -3.55 -8.26
N HIS A 30 -29.94 -3.34 -8.28
CA HIS A 30 -30.93 -4.41 -8.34
C HIS A 30 -30.80 -5.24 -9.62
N PHE A 31 -30.64 -4.59 -10.79
CA PHE A 31 -30.46 -5.31 -12.05
C PHE A 31 -29.16 -6.13 -12.07
N LEU A 32 -28.06 -5.58 -11.53
CA LEU A 32 -26.78 -6.28 -11.47
C LEU A 32 -26.80 -7.47 -10.51
N GLU A 33 -27.44 -7.34 -9.34
CA GLU A 33 -27.56 -8.43 -8.35
C GLU A 33 -28.40 -9.61 -8.87
N ASN A 34 -29.42 -9.33 -9.68
CA ASN A 34 -30.27 -10.36 -10.27
C ASN A 34 -29.76 -10.85 -11.65
N GLU A 35 -28.56 -10.42 -12.07
CA GLU A 35 -27.97 -10.73 -13.38
C GLU A 35 -28.85 -10.35 -14.59
N GLU A 36 -29.71 -9.35 -14.43
CA GLU A 36 -30.63 -8.85 -15.47
C GLU A 36 -29.91 -7.87 -16.42
N LEU A 37 -28.88 -8.34 -17.12
CA LEU A 37 -28.00 -7.50 -17.96
C LEU A 37 -28.72 -6.77 -19.10
N ASP A 38 -29.80 -7.36 -19.62
CA ASP A 38 -30.63 -6.71 -20.64
C ASP A 38 -31.29 -5.44 -20.11
N LYS A 39 -31.81 -5.48 -18.86
CA LYS A 39 -32.37 -4.30 -18.20
C LYS A 39 -31.31 -3.25 -17.88
N VAL A 40 -30.07 -3.65 -17.62
CA VAL A 40 -28.95 -2.70 -17.45
C VAL A 40 -28.73 -1.91 -18.74
N LYS A 41 -28.79 -2.57 -19.91
CA LYS A 41 -28.68 -1.90 -21.20
C LYS A 41 -29.82 -0.91 -21.42
N GLU A 42 -31.06 -1.36 -21.25
CA GLU A 42 -32.26 -0.52 -21.38
C GLU A 42 -32.14 0.72 -20.48
N PHE A 43 -31.71 0.52 -19.23
CA PHE A 43 -31.54 1.59 -18.28
C PHE A 43 -30.46 2.61 -18.66
N ILE A 44 -29.33 2.16 -19.24
CA ILE A 44 -28.29 3.06 -19.78
C ILE A 44 -28.85 3.91 -20.92
N GLU A 45 -29.66 3.31 -21.80
CA GLU A 45 -30.31 3.99 -22.92
C GLU A 45 -31.38 4.99 -22.46
N GLU A 46 -32.22 4.62 -21.47
CA GLU A 46 -33.22 5.48 -20.84
C GLU A 46 -32.60 6.71 -20.18
N LEU A 47 -31.49 6.53 -19.45
CA LEU A 47 -30.72 7.63 -18.87
C LEU A 47 -29.98 8.46 -19.92
N GLY A 48 -29.99 8.02 -21.18
CA GLY A 48 -29.41 8.73 -22.30
C GLY A 48 -27.89 8.89 -22.18
N ILE A 49 -27.22 7.95 -21.50
CA ILE A 49 -25.77 7.97 -21.27
C ILE A 49 -25.06 7.83 -22.62
N ALA A 50 -24.26 8.83 -22.98
CA ALA A 50 -23.48 8.83 -24.20
C ALA A 50 -22.03 8.42 -23.94
N CYS A 51 -21.40 7.77 -24.92
CA CYS A 51 -19.96 7.50 -24.89
C CYS A 51 -19.20 8.84 -24.74
N PRO A 52 -18.33 9.01 -23.73
CA PRO A 52 -17.68 10.29 -23.47
C PRO A 52 -16.68 10.70 -24.56
N ILE A 53 -16.27 9.78 -25.44
CA ILE A 53 -15.30 10.04 -26.51
C ILE A 53 -16.02 10.34 -27.83
N SER A 54 -16.98 9.50 -28.23
CA SER A 54 -17.63 9.61 -29.53
C SER A 54 -19.00 10.32 -29.50
N GLY A 55 -19.59 10.50 -28.31
CA GLY A 55 -20.95 10.99 -28.16
C GLY A 55 -22.04 10.00 -28.62
N SER A 56 -21.66 8.81 -29.08
CA SER A 56 -22.60 7.77 -29.51
C SER A 56 -23.40 7.24 -28.33
N LYS A 57 -24.70 7.02 -28.53
CA LYS A 57 -25.60 6.29 -27.63
C LYS A 57 -25.94 4.89 -28.14
N ASN A 58 -25.30 4.46 -29.23
CA ASN A 58 -25.50 3.13 -29.80
C ASN A 58 -24.66 2.12 -29.00
N TRP A 59 -25.28 1.49 -28.00
CA TRP A 59 -24.65 0.53 -27.10
C TRP A 59 -24.87 -0.91 -27.57
N THR A 60 -23.81 -1.72 -27.49
CA THR A 60 -23.93 -3.18 -27.62
C THR A 60 -24.52 -3.77 -26.33
N ASP A 61 -24.93 -5.03 -26.39
CA ASP A 61 -25.44 -5.73 -25.21
C ASP A 61 -24.40 -5.77 -24.08
N VAL A 62 -24.89 -5.61 -22.85
CA VAL A 62 -24.07 -5.69 -21.65
C VAL A 62 -23.69 -7.16 -21.44
N ARG A 63 -22.40 -7.42 -21.20
CA ARG A 63 -21.87 -8.77 -20.99
C ARG A 63 -21.03 -8.79 -19.73
N GLN A 64 -21.13 -9.88 -18.97
CA GLN A 64 -20.16 -10.15 -17.92
C GLN A 64 -18.81 -10.48 -18.55
N PHE A 65 -17.76 -9.88 -18.02
CA PHE A 65 -16.39 -10.12 -18.42
C PHE A 65 -15.60 -10.63 -17.21
N ASN A 66 -15.12 -11.87 -17.29
CA ASN A 66 -14.29 -12.45 -16.24
C ASN A 66 -12.92 -11.78 -16.24
N LEU A 67 -12.54 -11.21 -15.10
CA LEU A 67 -11.25 -10.53 -14.91
C LEU A 67 -10.12 -11.52 -14.57
N MET A 68 -10.36 -12.81 -14.44
CA MET A 68 -9.29 -13.79 -14.22
C MET A 68 -8.58 -14.12 -15.53
N PHE A 69 -7.25 -14.25 -15.48
CA PHE A 69 -6.47 -14.77 -16.60
C PHE A 69 -6.53 -16.29 -16.61
N GLY A 70 -7.23 -16.86 -17.59
CA GLY A 70 -7.23 -18.29 -17.85
C GLY A 70 -6.00 -18.75 -18.65
N THR A 71 -5.48 -19.93 -18.31
CA THR A 71 -4.44 -20.65 -19.04
C THR A 71 -4.76 -22.15 -19.04
N LYS A 72 -4.01 -22.94 -19.80
CA LYS A 72 -4.20 -24.38 -19.93
C LYS A 72 -2.93 -25.12 -19.50
N LEU A 73 -3.08 -26.13 -18.64
CA LEU A 73 -2.00 -26.98 -18.18
C LEU A 73 -2.10 -28.37 -18.80
N GLY A 74 -1.15 -28.71 -19.66
CA GLY A 74 -1.07 -30.03 -20.29
C GLY A 74 -0.25 -29.99 -21.57
N ALA A 75 0.35 -31.12 -21.94
CA ALA A 75 1.14 -31.22 -23.18
C ALA A 75 0.26 -31.34 -24.44
N SER A 76 -0.98 -31.83 -24.28
CA SER A 76 -1.97 -31.94 -25.35
C SER A 76 -3.18 -31.05 -25.04
N ALA A 77 -3.79 -30.47 -26.08
CA ALA A 77 -4.99 -29.65 -25.94
C ALA A 77 -6.20 -30.45 -25.41
N ASP A 78 -6.24 -31.76 -25.67
CA ASP A 78 -7.38 -32.63 -25.32
C ASP A 78 -7.34 -33.11 -23.86
N SER A 79 -6.18 -33.08 -23.21
CA SER A 79 -6.00 -33.43 -21.79
C SER A 79 -5.62 -32.22 -20.93
N ALA A 80 -5.71 -31.02 -21.50
CA ALA A 80 -5.34 -29.79 -20.82
C ALA A 80 -6.37 -29.43 -19.75
N MET A 81 -5.89 -29.21 -18.53
CA MET A 81 -6.70 -28.69 -17.43
C MET A 81 -6.74 -27.17 -17.49
N ASP A 82 -7.91 -26.57 -17.32
CA ASP A 82 -8.02 -25.12 -17.18
C ASP A 82 -7.41 -24.68 -15.84
N LEU A 83 -6.57 -23.66 -15.90
CA LEU A 83 -5.94 -23.01 -14.77
C LEU A 83 -6.18 -21.52 -14.83
N TYR A 84 -6.11 -20.87 -13.68
CA TYR A 84 -6.20 -19.42 -13.60
C TYR A 84 -5.00 -18.84 -12.87
N LEU A 85 -4.51 -17.71 -13.35
CA LEU A 85 -3.64 -16.87 -12.54
C LEU A 85 -4.50 -16.22 -11.46
N ARG A 86 -4.05 -16.34 -10.20
CA ARG A 86 -4.81 -15.86 -9.04
C ARG A 86 -5.09 -14.35 -9.14
N PRO A 87 -6.34 -13.90 -8.92
CA PRO A 87 -6.69 -12.47 -8.93
C PRO A 87 -6.43 -11.77 -7.59
N GLU A 88 -6.06 -12.54 -6.56
CA GLU A 88 -5.72 -12.11 -5.21
C GLU A 88 -4.78 -13.14 -4.55
N THR A 89 -4.22 -12.82 -3.38
CA THR A 89 -3.31 -13.71 -2.66
C THR A 89 -3.98 -14.52 -1.54
N ALA A 90 -5.14 -14.07 -1.06
CA ALA A 90 -5.94 -14.64 0.02
C ALA A 90 -6.25 -16.13 -0.12
N GLN A 91 -6.64 -16.59 -1.32
CA GLN A 91 -7.04 -17.99 -1.54
C GLN A 91 -5.96 -19.01 -1.15
N GLY A 92 -4.69 -18.67 -1.36
CA GLY A 92 -3.57 -19.55 -0.96
C GLY A 92 -3.47 -19.73 0.55
N ILE A 93 -3.87 -18.70 1.32
CA ILE A 93 -3.89 -18.73 2.78
C ILE A 93 -5.02 -19.64 3.27
N PHE A 94 -6.23 -19.51 2.72
CA PHE A 94 -7.38 -20.33 3.12
C PHE A 94 -7.15 -21.82 2.89
N VAL A 95 -6.63 -22.19 1.72
CA VAL A 95 -6.30 -23.60 1.40
C VAL A 95 -5.26 -24.18 2.36
N ASN A 96 -4.38 -23.35 2.93
CA ASN A 96 -3.33 -23.77 3.85
C ASN A 96 -3.62 -23.48 5.33
N PHE A 97 -4.83 -23.02 5.67
CA PHE A 97 -5.18 -22.63 7.04
C PHE A 97 -4.82 -23.71 8.08
N LEU A 98 -5.28 -24.95 7.88
CA LEU A 98 -4.98 -26.04 8.81
C LEU A 98 -3.50 -26.45 8.83
N ASN A 99 -2.81 -26.35 7.70
CA ASN A 99 -1.39 -26.69 7.63
C ASN A 99 -0.58 -25.73 8.50
N VAL A 100 -0.84 -24.43 8.38
CA VAL A 100 -0.17 -23.38 9.18
C VAL A 100 -0.60 -23.47 10.64
N GLN A 101 -1.90 -23.61 10.92
CA GLN A 101 -2.42 -23.67 12.29
C GLN A 101 -1.80 -24.84 13.06
N LYS A 102 -1.76 -26.04 12.46
CA LYS A 102 -1.24 -27.25 13.11
C LYS A 102 0.27 -27.23 13.27
N THR A 103 1.01 -26.84 12.22
CA THR A 103 2.48 -26.83 12.26
C THR A 103 3.01 -25.73 13.17
N GLY A 104 2.41 -24.54 13.14
CA GLY A 104 2.73 -23.43 14.03
C GLY A 104 2.17 -23.56 15.43
N ARG A 105 1.32 -24.57 15.69
CA ARG A 105 0.58 -24.76 16.96
C ARG A 105 -0.16 -23.48 17.37
N MET A 106 -0.68 -22.75 16.39
CA MET A 106 -1.31 -21.45 16.60
C MET A 106 -2.66 -21.65 17.30
N LYS A 107 -2.94 -20.76 18.27
CA LYS A 107 -4.26 -20.60 18.86
C LYS A 107 -4.98 -19.44 18.20
N ILE A 108 -6.30 -19.51 18.14
CA ILE A 108 -7.11 -18.37 17.72
C ILE A 108 -7.14 -17.35 18.87
N PRO A 109 -6.98 -16.05 18.60
CA PRO A 109 -6.83 -15.44 17.28
C PRO A 109 -5.38 -15.43 16.76
N PHE A 110 -5.20 -15.62 15.44
CA PHE A 110 -3.90 -15.49 14.77
C PHE A 110 -4.06 -15.07 13.31
N GLY A 111 -3.00 -14.50 12.73
CA GLY A 111 -2.97 -14.08 11.33
C GLY A 111 -2.01 -14.89 10.47
N ILE A 112 -2.33 -14.99 9.20
CA ILE A 112 -1.40 -15.44 8.15
C ILE A 112 -1.27 -14.28 7.16
N ALA A 113 -0.06 -13.78 6.98
CA ALA A 113 0.24 -12.72 6.02
C ALA A 113 0.98 -13.29 4.81
N GLN A 114 0.67 -12.78 3.63
CA GLN A 114 1.33 -13.13 2.38
C GLN A 114 1.56 -11.86 1.56
N THR A 115 2.75 -11.78 0.95
CA THR A 115 3.03 -10.81 -0.11
C THR A 115 3.25 -11.57 -1.40
N GLY A 116 2.65 -11.10 -2.49
CA GLY A 116 2.93 -11.70 -3.79
C GLY A 116 2.11 -11.11 -4.93
N LYS A 117 2.40 -11.61 -6.13
CA LYS A 117 1.75 -11.20 -7.37
C LYS A 117 0.31 -11.67 -7.46
N ALA A 118 -0.54 -10.82 -8.01
CA ALA A 118 -1.92 -11.07 -8.41
C ALA A 118 -2.15 -10.53 -9.82
N PHE A 119 -3.10 -11.13 -10.54
CA PHE A 119 -3.34 -10.84 -11.94
C PHE A 119 -4.82 -10.56 -12.19
N ARG A 120 -5.14 -9.41 -12.76
CA ARG A 120 -6.51 -9.05 -13.17
C ARG A 120 -6.51 -8.59 -14.61
N ASN A 121 -7.34 -9.19 -15.45
CA ASN A 121 -7.49 -8.91 -16.87
C ASN A 121 -8.26 -7.61 -17.08
N GLU A 122 -7.72 -6.51 -16.54
CA GLU A 122 -8.31 -5.19 -16.59
C GLU A 122 -8.53 -4.75 -18.04
N ILE A 123 -9.77 -4.35 -18.33
CA ILE A 123 -10.23 -3.98 -19.68
C ILE A 123 -9.55 -2.68 -20.12
N VAL A 124 -9.36 -1.74 -19.17
CA VAL A 124 -8.81 -0.42 -19.44
C VAL A 124 -7.69 -0.12 -18.43
N ALA A 125 -6.45 -0.37 -18.83
CA ALA A 125 -5.27 0.09 -18.10
C ALA A 125 -5.13 1.61 -18.29
N ARG A 126 -5.46 2.38 -17.25
CA ARG A 126 -5.34 3.85 -17.19
C ARG A 126 -4.66 4.23 -15.88
N GLN A 127 -4.06 5.42 -15.82
CA GLN A 127 -3.43 5.97 -14.61
C GLN A 127 -2.21 5.17 -14.11
N PHE A 128 -1.32 4.78 -15.03
CA PHE A 128 -0.01 4.17 -14.74
C PHE A 128 -0.14 2.97 -13.77
N ILE A 129 0.46 3.07 -12.57
CA ILE A 129 0.48 2.01 -11.56
C ILE A 129 -0.92 1.69 -10.98
N PHE A 130 -1.89 2.62 -11.10
CA PHE A 130 -3.16 2.47 -10.39
C PHE A 130 -4.06 1.36 -10.94
N ARG A 131 -3.99 1.08 -12.25
CA ARG A 131 -4.71 -0.02 -12.91
C ARG A 131 -3.77 -0.83 -13.80
N MET A 132 -3.18 -1.86 -13.18
CA MET A 132 -2.28 -2.80 -13.82
C MET A 132 -2.93 -4.19 -13.97
N ARG A 133 -2.42 -4.97 -14.91
CA ARG A 133 -2.86 -6.37 -15.12
C ARG A 133 -2.12 -7.39 -14.27
N GLU A 134 -0.89 -7.06 -13.89
CA GLU A 134 -0.07 -7.75 -12.91
C GLU A 134 0.30 -6.72 -11.87
N PHE A 135 0.15 -7.04 -10.59
CA PHE A 135 0.50 -6.17 -9.47
C PHE A 135 0.80 -7.03 -8.24
N GLU A 136 1.37 -6.42 -7.21
CA GLU A 136 1.69 -7.07 -5.95
C GLU A 136 0.74 -6.60 -4.85
N GLN A 137 0.31 -7.55 -4.02
CA GLN A 137 -0.51 -7.28 -2.84
C GLN A 137 0.23 -7.77 -1.60
N MET A 138 0.02 -7.07 -0.49
CA MET A 138 0.29 -7.59 0.84
C MET A 138 -1.06 -7.81 1.50
N GLU A 139 -1.39 -9.06 1.79
CA GLU A 139 -2.66 -9.42 2.39
C GLU A 139 -2.42 -10.19 3.67
N MET A 140 -3.25 -9.96 4.67
CA MET A 140 -3.26 -10.74 5.89
C MET A 140 -4.69 -11.19 6.16
N GLN A 141 -4.83 -12.48 6.42
CA GLN A 141 -6.07 -13.09 6.86
C GLN A 141 -5.94 -13.38 8.35
N PHE A 142 -6.71 -12.67 9.17
CA PHE A 142 -6.70 -12.77 10.62
C PHE A 142 -7.88 -13.60 11.09
N PHE A 143 -7.59 -14.80 11.57
CA PHE A 143 -8.57 -15.78 12.01
C PHE A 143 -8.98 -15.51 13.45
N VAL A 144 -10.27 -15.32 13.68
CA VAL A 144 -10.86 -14.96 14.97
C VAL A 144 -12.00 -15.89 15.33
N LYS A 145 -12.37 -15.89 16.61
CA LYS A 145 -13.52 -16.64 17.09
C LYS A 145 -14.81 -15.98 16.58
N PRO A 146 -15.83 -16.74 16.12
CA PRO A 146 -17.12 -16.19 15.78
C PRO A 146 -17.67 -15.30 16.91
N ASN A 147 -18.37 -14.21 16.54
CA ASN A 147 -18.88 -13.16 17.42
C ASN A 147 -17.84 -12.19 18.01
N THR A 148 -16.55 -12.36 17.73
CA THR A 148 -15.49 -11.39 18.12
C THR A 148 -14.99 -10.54 16.95
N GLN A 149 -15.48 -10.78 15.73
CA GLN A 149 -14.97 -10.17 14.50
C GLN A 149 -15.09 -8.64 14.48
N LYS A 150 -16.14 -8.07 15.08
CA LYS A 150 -16.34 -6.61 15.12
C LYS A 150 -15.26 -5.92 15.95
N GLU A 151 -14.90 -6.49 17.10
CA GLU A 151 -13.83 -5.95 17.95
C GLU A 151 -12.49 -6.00 17.20
N TRP A 152 -12.19 -7.13 16.55
CA TRP A 152 -10.95 -7.28 15.78
C TRP A 152 -10.92 -6.42 14.53
N TYR A 153 -12.05 -6.21 13.87
CA TYR A 153 -12.20 -5.33 12.72
C TYR A 153 -11.85 -3.89 13.08
N GLU A 154 -12.43 -3.34 14.14
CA GLU A 154 -12.10 -1.97 14.61
C GLU A 154 -10.64 -1.87 15.04
N LYS A 155 -10.13 -2.87 15.77
CA LYS A 155 -8.71 -2.89 16.16
C LYS A 155 -7.77 -2.90 14.96
N TRP A 156 -8.09 -3.66 13.91
CA TRP A 156 -7.29 -3.68 12.67
C TRP A 156 -7.43 -2.38 11.88
N LYS A 157 -8.62 -1.76 11.81
CA LYS A 157 -8.78 -0.40 11.23
C LYS A 157 -7.84 0.61 11.87
N GLU A 158 -7.85 0.69 13.20
CA GLU A 158 -6.97 1.61 13.92
C GLU A 158 -5.49 1.28 13.72
N THR A 159 -5.14 -0.01 13.83
CA THR A 159 -3.75 -0.48 13.69
C THR A 159 -3.19 -0.17 12.31
N ARG A 160 -3.97 -0.42 11.26
CA ARG A 160 -3.55 -0.18 9.87
C ARG A 160 -3.46 1.31 9.56
N LEU A 161 -4.40 2.13 10.04
CA LEU A 161 -4.28 3.58 9.90
C LEU A 161 -3.04 4.12 10.63
N LYS A 162 -2.76 3.68 11.87
CA LYS A 162 -1.53 4.06 12.59
C LYS A 162 -0.26 3.69 11.80
N TRP A 163 -0.24 2.52 11.18
CA TRP A 163 0.86 2.10 10.32
C TRP A 163 1.04 2.99 9.08
N HIS A 164 -0.05 3.42 8.45
CA HIS A 164 0.03 4.38 7.34
C HIS A 164 0.53 5.76 7.80
N LEU A 165 0.03 6.25 8.93
CA LEU A 165 0.43 7.53 9.50
C LEU A 165 1.89 7.55 9.95
N SER A 166 2.43 6.43 10.44
CA SER A 166 3.82 6.32 10.89
C SER A 166 4.84 6.52 9.76
N LEU A 167 4.42 6.47 8.49
CA LEU A 167 5.26 6.79 7.33
C LEU A 167 5.39 8.29 7.08
N GLY A 168 4.68 9.14 7.83
CA GLY A 168 4.87 10.59 7.77
C GLY A 168 4.40 11.25 6.48
N LEU A 169 3.47 10.62 5.74
CA LEU A 169 2.95 11.18 4.47
C LEU A 169 1.90 12.29 4.67
N GLY A 170 1.59 12.66 5.92
CA GLY A 170 0.64 13.71 6.30
C GLY A 170 -0.76 13.16 6.55
N GLN A 171 -1.31 13.45 7.73
CA GLN A 171 -2.60 12.90 8.18
C GLN A 171 -3.78 13.27 7.28
N ASP A 172 -3.80 14.50 6.75
CA ASP A 172 -4.87 14.99 5.87
C ASP A 172 -4.96 14.27 4.52
N ASN A 173 -3.96 13.43 4.20
CA ASN A 173 -3.96 12.62 2.98
C ASN A 173 -4.68 11.28 3.17
N TYR A 174 -5.06 10.92 4.39
CA TYR A 174 -5.75 9.67 4.69
C TYR A 174 -7.20 9.92 5.12
N ARG A 175 -8.10 9.03 4.71
CA ARG A 175 -9.45 8.96 5.24
C ARG A 175 -9.98 7.54 5.19
N PHE A 176 -10.94 7.24 6.06
CA PHE A 176 -11.75 6.05 5.91
C PHE A 176 -12.91 6.32 4.94
N HIS A 177 -13.23 5.31 4.16
CA HIS A 177 -14.43 5.24 3.36
C HIS A 177 -15.12 3.91 3.70
N ASP A 178 -16.17 3.98 4.52
CA ASP A 178 -16.97 2.79 4.85
C ASP A 178 -17.87 2.43 3.66
N HIS A 179 -17.91 1.14 3.30
CA HIS A 179 -18.73 0.69 2.18
C HIS A 179 -20.20 0.64 2.57
N GLU A 180 -21.04 1.41 1.88
CA GLU A 180 -22.50 1.33 2.03
C GLU A 180 -23.07 0.02 1.44
N LYS A 181 -22.40 -0.52 0.41
CA LYS A 181 -22.76 -1.76 -0.27
C LYS A 181 -21.69 -2.81 -0.02
N LEU A 182 -21.95 -3.71 0.93
CA LEU A 182 -21.04 -4.78 1.29
C LEU A 182 -21.03 -5.87 0.21
N ALA A 183 -19.87 -6.49 0.01
CA ALA A 183 -19.79 -7.74 -0.74
C ALA A 183 -20.60 -8.83 -0.03
N HIS A 184 -21.13 -9.80 -0.77
CA HIS A 184 -22.00 -10.86 -0.23
C HIS A 184 -21.38 -11.68 0.92
N TYR A 185 -20.06 -11.66 1.08
CA TYR A 185 -19.31 -12.36 2.12
C TYR A 185 -18.91 -11.47 3.32
N ALA A 186 -19.12 -10.15 3.26
CA ALA A 186 -18.63 -9.22 4.26
C ALA A 186 -19.76 -8.68 5.17
N ASP A 187 -19.53 -8.65 6.48
CA ASP A 187 -20.45 -8.01 7.45
C ASP A 187 -20.00 -6.58 7.86
N ALA A 188 -18.75 -6.23 7.55
CA ALA A 188 -18.22 -4.87 7.62
C ALA A 188 -17.05 -4.70 6.63
N ALA A 189 -16.96 -3.55 5.98
CA ALA A 189 -15.90 -3.24 5.03
C ALA A 189 -15.59 -1.74 5.05
N ALA A 190 -14.30 -1.40 5.11
CA ALA A 190 -13.84 -0.02 4.99
C ALA A 190 -12.54 0.04 4.21
N ASP A 191 -12.42 1.06 3.38
CA ASP A 191 -11.18 1.36 2.68
C ASP A 191 -10.44 2.49 3.40
N ILE A 192 -9.13 2.32 3.55
CA ILE A 192 -8.21 3.43 3.77
C ILE A 192 -7.93 4.03 2.40
N GLU A 193 -8.45 5.23 2.17
CA GLU A 193 -8.17 5.99 0.95
C GLU A 193 -7.01 6.98 1.18
N PHE A 194 -6.19 7.14 0.15
CA PHE A 194 -5.11 8.12 0.10
C PHE A 194 -5.39 9.21 -0.95
N LYS A 195 -5.02 10.45 -0.64
CA LYS A 195 -5.13 11.61 -1.52
C LYS A 195 -3.99 11.65 -2.54
N PHE A 196 -4.17 10.98 -3.67
CA PHE A 196 -3.27 11.08 -4.81
C PHE A 196 -3.42 12.43 -5.54
N PRO A 197 -2.48 12.81 -6.43
CA PRO A 197 -2.59 14.03 -7.25
C PRO A 197 -3.88 14.12 -8.10
N PHE A 198 -4.53 12.98 -8.35
CA PHE A 198 -5.78 12.86 -9.10
C PHE A 198 -7.01 12.56 -8.20
N GLY A 199 -6.88 12.78 -6.88
CA GLY A 199 -7.97 12.65 -5.91
C GLY A 199 -7.82 11.46 -4.96
N PHE A 200 -8.78 11.32 -4.06
CA PHE A 200 -8.83 10.20 -3.13
C PHE A 200 -9.10 8.88 -3.86
N LYS A 201 -8.31 7.88 -3.52
CA LYS A 201 -8.47 6.50 -3.98
C LYS A 201 -8.07 5.50 -2.92
N GLU A 202 -8.68 4.33 -2.98
CA GLU A 202 -8.38 3.16 -2.17
C GLU A 202 -6.89 2.79 -2.22
N LEU A 203 -6.29 2.66 -1.04
CA LEU A 203 -4.92 2.20 -0.83
C LEU A 203 -4.89 0.81 -0.15
N GLU A 204 -5.76 0.61 0.83
CA GLU A 204 -5.91 -0.63 1.58
C GLU A 204 -7.37 -0.88 1.92
N GLY A 205 -7.86 -2.10 1.69
CA GLY A 205 -9.18 -2.56 2.09
C GLY A 205 -9.10 -3.36 3.40
N ILE A 206 -10.06 -3.13 4.29
CA ILE A 206 -10.22 -3.86 5.55
C ILE A 206 -11.62 -4.47 5.56
N HIS A 207 -11.68 -5.80 5.59
CA HIS A 207 -12.92 -6.54 5.40
C HIS A 207 -13.12 -7.55 6.53
N SER A 208 -14.30 -7.57 7.14
CA SER A 208 -14.74 -8.68 7.99
C SER A 208 -15.55 -9.63 7.13
N ARG A 209 -14.95 -10.78 6.77
CA ARG A 209 -15.46 -11.75 5.77
C ARG A 209 -16.23 -12.92 6.39
N THR A 210 -16.53 -12.85 7.68
CA THR A 210 -17.18 -13.93 8.45
C THR A 210 -16.50 -15.29 8.23
N ASP A 211 -17.25 -16.38 8.08
CA ASP A 211 -16.74 -17.73 7.82
C ASP A 211 -16.86 -18.18 6.35
N PHE A 212 -17.24 -17.26 5.45
CA PHE A 212 -17.53 -17.56 4.05
C PHE A 212 -16.40 -18.32 3.35
N ASP A 213 -15.16 -17.80 3.43
CA ASP A 213 -14.03 -18.36 2.67
C ASP A 213 -13.71 -19.79 3.08
N LEU A 214 -13.60 -20.06 4.38
CA LEU A 214 -13.29 -21.39 4.88
C LEU A 214 -14.45 -22.37 4.67
N LYS A 215 -15.71 -21.92 4.79
CA LYS A 215 -16.88 -22.77 4.50
C LYS A 215 -16.96 -23.15 3.03
N ALA A 216 -16.74 -22.22 2.12
CA ALA A 216 -16.73 -22.52 0.69
C ALA A 216 -15.65 -23.55 0.35
N HIS A 217 -14.42 -23.39 0.88
CA HIS A 217 -13.38 -24.39 0.70
C HIS A 217 -13.73 -25.74 1.34
N GLU A 218 -14.37 -25.77 2.52
CA GLU A 218 -14.83 -27.00 3.17
C GLU A 218 -15.88 -27.73 2.33
N GLU A 219 -16.86 -27.00 1.79
CA GLU A 219 -17.93 -27.53 0.93
C GLU A 219 -17.38 -28.14 -0.36
N PHE A 220 -16.57 -27.39 -1.12
CA PHE A 220 -16.09 -27.85 -2.43
C PHE A 220 -14.93 -28.84 -2.35
N SER A 221 -14.15 -28.86 -1.26
CA SER A 221 -13.04 -29.82 -1.10
C SER A 221 -13.43 -31.11 -0.36
N GLY A 222 -14.53 -31.09 0.40
CA GLY A 222 -14.95 -32.18 1.29
C GLY A 222 -14.05 -32.36 2.53
N ARG A 223 -13.11 -31.42 2.79
CA ARG A 223 -12.25 -31.45 3.97
C ARG A 223 -12.72 -30.44 5.01
N LYS A 224 -12.89 -30.88 6.26
CA LYS A 224 -13.22 -30.00 7.38
C LYS A 224 -12.10 -28.99 7.63
N LEU A 225 -12.41 -27.69 7.61
CA LEU A 225 -11.51 -26.58 7.89
C LEU A 225 -11.91 -25.90 9.22
N GLN A 226 -12.08 -26.72 10.26
CA GLN A 226 -12.55 -26.29 11.59
C GLN A 226 -11.40 -26.24 12.60
N TYR A 227 -11.49 -25.31 13.54
CA TYR A 227 -10.60 -25.20 14.71
C TYR A 227 -11.28 -25.78 15.94
N PHE A 228 -10.58 -26.63 16.69
CA PHE A 228 -11.04 -27.14 17.99
C PHE A 228 -10.45 -26.29 19.12
N ASP A 229 -11.31 -25.61 19.85
CA ASP A 229 -10.97 -24.76 20.98
C ASP A 229 -10.95 -25.59 22.27
N ASN A 230 -9.77 -25.79 22.84
CA ASN A 230 -9.61 -26.58 24.06
C ASN A 230 -10.25 -25.91 25.29
N GLU A 231 -10.47 -24.59 25.27
CA GLU A 231 -11.04 -23.86 26.41
C GLU A 231 -12.56 -24.01 26.44
N THR A 232 -13.22 -23.97 25.28
CA THR A 232 -14.67 -24.18 25.17
C THR A 232 -15.07 -25.61 24.81
N GLN A 233 -14.12 -26.47 24.47
CA GLN A 233 -14.34 -27.86 24.02
C GLN A 233 -15.25 -27.95 22.79
N GLU A 234 -15.17 -26.97 21.89
CA GLU A 234 -16.02 -26.84 20.70
C GLU A 234 -15.20 -26.72 19.42
N SER A 235 -15.72 -27.29 18.33
CA SER A 235 -15.20 -27.07 16.98
C SER A 235 -16.02 -26.00 16.26
N TYR A 236 -15.36 -25.03 15.63
CA TYR A 236 -16.02 -24.03 14.81
C TYR A 236 -15.18 -23.66 13.58
N VAL A 237 -15.83 -23.08 12.56
CA VAL A 237 -15.13 -22.43 11.45
C VAL A 237 -14.79 -21.00 11.90
N PRO A 238 -13.49 -20.62 11.92
CA PRO A 238 -13.09 -19.27 12.31
C PRO A 238 -13.65 -18.20 11.38
N TYR A 239 -13.88 -17.02 11.94
CA TYR A 239 -14.17 -15.84 11.15
C TYR A 239 -12.88 -15.19 10.67
N VAL A 240 -12.93 -14.47 9.56
CA VAL A 240 -11.76 -13.84 8.95
C VAL A 240 -11.92 -12.33 8.95
N VAL A 241 -10.94 -11.63 9.52
CA VAL A 241 -10.71 -10.20 9.30
C VAL A 241 -9.51 -10.06 8.36
N GLU A 242 -9.76 -9.48 7.20
CA GLU A 242 -8.77 -9.26 6.16
C GLU A 242 -8.25 -7.82 6.20
N THR A 243 -6.95 -7.68 5.97
CA THR A 243 -6.34 -6.41 5.55
C THR A 243 -5.62 -6.65 4.22
N SER A 244 -6.01 -5.95 3.16
CA SER A 244 -5.43 -6.09 1.81
C SER A 244 -4.92 -4.75 1.30
N ILE A 245 -3.60 -4.63 1.14
CA ILE A 245 -2.94 -3.44 0.63
C ILE A 245 -2.32 -3.70 -0.74
N GLY A 246 -2.56 -2.80 -1.69
CA GLY A 246 -1.87 -2.81 -2.98
C GLY A 246 -0.45 -2.26 -2.83
N LEU A 247 0.57 -3.12 -2.94
CA LEU A 247 1.96 -2.72 -2.76
C LEU A 247 2.38 -1.64 -3.77
N ASP A 248 2.00 -1.80 -5.04
CA ASP A 248 2.33 -0.82 -6.07
C ASP A 248 1.61 0.53 -5.84
N ARG A 249 0.36 0.49 -5.35
CA ARG A 249 -0.36 1.71 -4.96
C ARG A 249 0.33 2.41 -3.78
N MET A 250 0.87 1.63 -2.84
CA MET A 250 1.66 2.16 -1.73
C MET A 250 2.94 2.83 -2.22
N PHE A 251 3.64 2.21 -3.17
CA PHE A 251 4.79 2.84 -3.82
C PHE A 251 4.40 4.18 -4.46
N LEU A 252 3.29 4.22 -5.20
CA LEU A 252 2.80 5.47 -5.82
C LEU A 252 2.42 6.53 -4.77
N ALA A 253 1.81 6.13 -3.65
CA ALA A 253 1.44 7.04 -2.56
C ALA A 253 2.68 7.70 -1.95
N ILE A 254 3.70 6.89 -1.60
CA ILE A 254 4.97 7.38 -1.09
C ILE A 254 5.64 8.29 -2.12
N PHE A 255 5.77 7.84 -3.37
CA PHE A 255 6.50 8.58 -4.40
C PHE A 255 5.83 9.92 -4.73
N SER A 256 4.51 9.91 -4.94
CA SER A 256 3.75 11.12 -5.29
C SER A 256 3.77 12.18 -4.19
N LYS A 257 3.90 11.78 -2.92
CA LYS A 257 3.99 12.71 -1.80
C LYS A 257 5.42 13.12 -1.47
N SER A 258 6.39 12.24 -1.69
CA SER A 258 7.80 12.46 -1.36
C SER A 258 8.51 13.33 -2.40
N LEU A 259 8.14 13.23 -3.67
CA LEU A 259 8.76 14.02 -4.73
C LEU A 259 8.27 15.47 -4.67
N ARG A 260 9.16 16.40 -4.33
CA ARG A 260 8.86 17.83 -4.19
C ARG A 260 9.92 18.68 -4.86
N GLU A 261 9.48 19.82 -5.38
CA GLU A 261 10.35 20.91 -5.80
C GLU A 261 10.33 21.99 -4.73
N GLU A 262 11.51 22.32 -4.21
CA GLU A 262 11.71 23.33 -3.18
C GLU A 262 12.48 24.52 -3.80
N ILE A 263 12.13 25.73 -3.41
CA ILE A 263 12.92 26.93 -3.72
C ILE A 263 13.77 27.22 -2.48
N LEU A 264 15.09 27.23 -2.64
CA LEU A 264 16.00 27.55 -1.55
C LEU A 264 16.03 29.06 -1.26
N GLU A 265 16.61 29.46 -0.13
CA GLU A 265 16.77 30.87 0.27
C GLU A 265 17.52 31.70 -0.78
N ASP A 266 18.40 31.07 -1.55
CA ASP A 266 19.15 31.70 -2.66
C ASP A 266 18.34 31.84 -3.96
N GLY A 267 17.07 31.42 -3.96
CA GLY A 267 16.17 31.44 -5.11
C GLY A 267 16.37 30.28 -6.09
N THR A 268 17.29 29.36 -5.84
CA THR A 268 17.53 28.22 -6.74
C THR A 268 16.56 27.07 -6.49
N PRO A 269 16.02 26.43 -7.55
CA PRO A 269 15.13 25.28 -7.37
C PRO A 269 15.93 24.03 -6.98
N ARG A 270 15.34 23.16 -6.15
CA ARG A 270 15.86 21.86 -5.73
C ARG A 270 14.78 20.81 -5.90
N THR A 271 15.07 19.75 -6.64
CA THR A 271 14.28 18.52 -6.60
C THR A 271 14.77 17.66 -5.43
N VAL A 272 13.85 17.26 -4.57
CA VAL A 272 14.13 16.33 -3.47
C VAL A 272 13.08 15.24 -3.44
N LEU A 273 13.54 14.01 -3.25
CA LEU A 273 12.69 12.85 -3.03
C LEU A 273 12.68 12.55 -1.52
N GLY A 274 11.75 13.15 -0.81
CA GLY A 274 11.56 13.08 0.64
C GLY A 274 11.09 11.72 1.18
N LEU A 275 11.69 10.60 0.75
CA LEU A 275 11.29 9.27 1.20
C LEU A 275 11.42 9.13 2.72
N PRO A 276 10.50 8.42 3.41
CA PRO A 276 10.71 8.00 4.78
C PRO A 276 12.08 7.31 4.91
N ALA A 277 12.91 7.71 5.88
CA ALA A 277 14.30 7.27 5.98
C ALA A 277 14.43 5.72 6.03
N VAL A 278 13.48 5.07 6.72
CA VAL A 278 13.33 3.61 6.79
C VAL A 278 13.13 2.94 5.43
N LEU A 279 12.52 3.64 4.46
CA LEU A 279 12.24 3.14 3.10
C LEU A 279 13.26 3.59 2.05
N ALA A 280 14.16 4.52 2.37
CA ALA A 280 15.13 5.04 1.40
C ALA A 280 16.03 3.90 0.85
N PRO A 281 16.25 3.80 -0.47
CA PRO A 281 17.03 2.71 -1.08
C PRO A 281 18.51 2.76 -0.70
N THR A 282 19.03 3.97 -0.55
CA THR A 282 20.36 4.27 -0.02
C THR A 282 20.17 5.05 1.27
N LYS A 283 20.81 4.60 2.36
CA LYS A 283 20.67 5.20 3.69
C LYS A 283 21.65 6.34 3.90
N ALA A 284 22.90 6.17 3.47
CA ALA A 284 23.92 7.20 3.59
C ALA A 284 24.79 7.29 2.34
N ALA A 285 25.18 8.51 1.99
CA ALA A 285 26.18 8.79 0.96
C ALA A 285 27.47 9.31 1.61
N ILE A 286 28.60 8.66 1.32
CA ILE A 286 29.92 9.01 1.85
C ILE A 286 30.67 9.83 0.80
N LEU A 287 30.98 11.07 1.15
CA LEU A 287 31.40 12.12 0.23
C LEU A 287 32.74 12.75 0.67
N PRO A 288 33.90 12.26 0.18
CA PRO A 288 35.17 12.92 0.47
C PRO A 288 35.25 14.28 -0.22
N LEU A 289 35.72 15.33 0.46
CA LEU A 289 35.73 16.69 -0.06
C LEU A 289 36.64 16.82 -1.29
N VAL A 290 37.85 16.28 -1.20
CA VAL A 290 38.90 16.41 -2.24
C VAL A 290 39.31 15.05 -2.76
N LYS A 291 39.01 14.79 -4.04
CA LYS A 291 39.36 13.53 -4.73
C LYS A 291 40.86 13.21 -4.75
N LYS A 292 41.72 14.24 -4.80
CA LYS A 292 43.18 14.05 -4.90
C LYS A 292 43.81 13.65 -3.56
N ASP A 293 43.08 13.79 -2.47
CA ASP A 293 43.57 13.40 -1.16
C ASP A 293 43.34 11.90 -0.93
N LYS A 294 44.46 11.17 -0.86
CA LYS A 294 44.44 9.72 -0.65
C LYS A 294 44.03 9.36 0.77
N GLU A 295 44.29 10.22 1.74
CA GLU A 295 43.95 9.97 3.15
C GLU A 295 42.46 10.16 3.39
N LEU A 296 41.86 11.23 2.86
CA LEU A 296 40.39 11.41 2.94
C LEU A 296 39.64 10.27 2.24
N THR A 297 40.16 9.82 1.10
CA THR A 297 39.60 8.69 0.36
C THR A 297 39.74 7.37 1.13
N LYS A 298 40.83 7.20 1.89
CA LYS A 298 41.05 6.03 2.73
C LYS A 298 40.06 6.00 3.91
N ILE A 299 39.91 7.11 4.62
CA ILE A 299 38.92 7.25 5.71
C ILE A 299 37.50 7.01 5.18
N ALA A 300 37.17 7.53 3.99
CA ALA A 300 35.87 7.29 3.36
C ALA A 300 35.59 5.80 3.15
N LYS A 301 36.61 5.04 2.71
CA LYS A 301 36.49 3.59 2.52
C LYS A 301 36.37 2.85 3.85
N GLU A 302 37.10 3.27 4.88
CA GLU A 302 36.99 2.69 6.23
C GLU A 302 35.58 2.89 6.80
N ILE A 303 35.00 4.09 6.65
CA ILE A 303 33.60 4.37 7.06
C ILE A 303 32.62 3.50 6.27
N ILE A 304 32.83 3.32 4.97
CA ILE A 304 31.98 2.43 4.16
C ILE A 304 32.11 0.98 4.65
N ASP A 305 33.33 0.52 4.93
CA ASP A 305 33.56 -0.85 5.36
C ASP A 305 32.92 -1.16 6.71
N ASP A 306 32.81 -0.16 7.60
CA ASP A 306 32.07 -0.26 8.86
C ASP A 306 30.55 -0.26 8.65
N LEU A 307 30.03 0.63 7.80
CA LEU A 307 28.58 0.84 7.64
C LEU A 307 27.90 -0.14 6.67
N LYS A 308 28.61 -0.73 5.70
CA LYS A 308 28.03 -1.51 4.60
C LYS A 308 27.30 -2.78 5.02
N TRP A 309 27.58 -3.31 6.22
CA TRP A 309 26.95 -4.52 6.73
C TRP A 309 25.56 -4.25 7.31
N ASP A 310 25.33 -3.03 7.79
CA ASP A 310 24.07 -2.62 8.39
C ASP A 310 23.22 -1.78 7.42
N PHE A 311 23.87 -1.03 6.52
CA PHE A 311 23.21 -0.06 5.66
C PHE A 311 23.64 -0.13 4.19
N ASN A 312 22.68 0.11 3.30
CA ASN A 312 22.99 0.44 1.90
C ASN A 312 23.63 1.83 1.84
N VAL A 313 24.95 1.87 1.66
CA VAL A 313 25.73 3.10 1.54
C VAL A 313 26.26 3.28 0.11
N ILE A 314 26.41 4.53 -0.32
CA ILE A 314 27.01 4.87 -1.61
C ILE A 314 28.25 5.74 -1.42
N TYR A 315 29.26 5.52 -2.25
CA TYR A 315 30.45 6.36 -2.34
C TYR A 315 30.35 7.31 -3.53
N ASP A 316 30.68 8.59 -3.32
CA ASP A 316 30.64 9.55 -4.40
C ASP A 316 31.67 10.69 -4.25
N GLU A 317 32.63 10.70 -5.16
CA GLU A 317 33.75 11.66 -5.22
C GLU A 317 33.73 12.55 -6.47
N LYS A 318 32.72 12.41 -7.33
CA LYS A 318 32.65 13.13 -8.62
C LYS A 318 31.91 14.46 -8.43
N ASP A 319 32.43 15.53 -9.02
CA ASP A 319 31.88 16.90 -8.97
C ASP A 319 31.98 17.59 -7.60
N THR A 320 31.56 18.85 -7.55
CA THR A 320 31.56 19.65 -6.32
C THR A 320 30.62 19.07 -5.27
N ILE A 321 30.91 19.30 -3.99
CA ILE A 321 30.11 18.76 -2.88
C ILE A 321 28.63 19.17 -2.97
N GLY A 322 28.35 20.40 -3.38
CA GLY A 322 26.98 20.89 -3.59
C GLY A 322 26.23 20.10 -4.67
N ARG A 323 26.88 19.76 -5.80
CA ARG A 323 26.27 18.92 -6.84
C ARG A 323 26.02 17.50 -6.35
N ARG A 324 26.93 16.97 -5.53
CA ARG A 324 26.76 15.65 -4.90
C ARG A 324 25.56 15.63 -3.96
N TYR A 325 25.42 16.62 -3.08
CA TYR A 325 24.21 16.78 -2.25
C TYR A 325 22.95 16.83 -3.10
N ARG A 326 22.90 17.67 -4.15
CA ARG A 326 21.72 17.78 -5.03
C ARG A 326 21.34 16.44 -5.67
N ARG A 327 22.32 15.64 -6.10
CA ARG A 327 22.06 14.30 -6.64
C ARG A 327 21.47 13.37 -5.59
N GLN A 328 22.04 13.35 -4.38
CA GLN A 328 21.58 12.52 -3.28
C GLN A 328 20.17 12.92 -2.80
N ASP A 329 19.90 14.23 -2.79
CA ASP A 329 18.58 14.78 -2.48
C ASP A 329 17.52 14.30 -3.49
N ALA A 330 17.85 14.33 -4.79
CA ALA A 330 16.94 13.93 -5.86
C ALA A 330 16.65 12.41 -5.89
N VAL A 331 17.59 11.58 -5.43
CA VAL A 331 17.38 10.12 -5.30
C VAL A 331 16.88 9.69 -3.91
N GLY A 332 16.75 10.65 -2.99
CA GLY A 332 16.12 10.45 -1.68
C GLY A 332 16.99 9.84 -0.60
N THR A 333 18.31 9.90 -0.72
CA THR A 333 19.24 9.46 0.34
C THR A 333 19.09 10.38 1.57
N PRO A 334 18.73 9.87 2.76
CA PRO A 334 18.41 10.70 3.92
C PRO A 334 19.66 11.35 4.55
N PHE A 335 20.83 10.70 4.48
CA PHE A 335 22.06 11.18 5.08
C PHE A 335 23.18 11.35 4.06
N CYS A 336 23.89 12.48 4.12
CA CYS A 336 25.17 12.65 3.44
C CYS A 336 26.26 12.87 4.49
N VAL A 337 27.31 12.07 4.45
CA VAL A 337 28.48 12.16 5.33
C VAL A 337 29.63 12.74 4.53
N THR A 338 30.07 13.93 4.91
CA THR A 338 31.17 14.63 4.25
C THR A 338 32.43 14.54 5.09
N ILE A 339 33.52 14.18 4.42
CA ILE A 339 34.85 13.96 5.01
C ILE A 339 35.76 15.07 4.48
N ASP A 340 36.26 15.90 5.37
CA ASP A 340 37.05 17.09 5.08
C ASP A 340 38.37 17.08 5.86
N ASP A 341 39.18 18.12 5.70
CA ASP A 341 40.52 18.19 6.28
C ASP A 341 40.48 18.13 7.82
N GLU A 342 39.43 18.68 8.46
CA GLU A 342 39.21 18.59 9.91
C GLU A 342 38.98 17.14 10.38
N THR A 343 38.57 16.23 9.49
CA THR A 343 38.45 14.80 9.80
C THR A 343 39.82 14.19 10.13
N LEU A 344 40.88 14.63 9.45
CA LEU A 344 42.24 14.13 9.66
C LEU A 344 42.78 14.51 11.06
N GLU A 345 42.36 15.66 11.58
CA GLU A 345 42.82 16.17 12.88
C GLU A 345 41.99 15.62 14.04
N ASN A 346 40.67 15.54 13.87
CA ASN A 346 39.75 15.38 14.99
C ASN A 346 38.89 14.10 14.94
N ASN A 347 39.04 13.24 13.93
CA ASN A 347 38.19 12.03 13.72
C ASN A 347 36.68 12.33 13.75
N THR A 348 36.31 13.51 13.26
CA THR A 348 34.91 13.94 13.13
C THR A 348 34.55 14.12 11.66
N VAL A 349 33.27 13.98 11.33
CA VAL A 349 32.75 14.20 9.98
C VAL A 349 31.49 15.06 10.04
N THR A 350 31.11 15.61 8.89
CA THR A 350 29.89 16.40 8.76
C THR A 350 28.75 15.51 8.29
N LEU A 351 27.74 15.32 9.15
CA LEU A 351 26.50 14.62 8.83
C LEU A 351 25.44 15.64 8.40
N ARG A 352 24.97 15.54 7.15
CA ARG A 352 23.91 16.37 6.59
C ARG A 352 22.60 15.59 6.46
N TYR A 353 21.51 16.19 6.95
CA TYR A 353 20.15 15.68 6.81
C TYR A 353 19.53 16.15 5.50
N ARG A 354 18.89 15.25 4.75
CA ARG A 354 18.24 15.58 3.47
C ARG A 354 17.13 16.62 3.63
N ASP A 355 16.20 16.39 4.56
CA ASP A 355 14.96 17.17 4.61
C ASP A 355 15.14 18.56 5.22
N THR A 356 15.91 18.66 6.31
CA THR A 356 16.16 19.94 6.98
C THR A 356 17.35 20.69 6.38
N MET A 357 18.19 20.01 5.59
CA MET A 357 19.49 20.51 5.11
C MET A 357 20.49 20.87 6.22
N GLU A 358 20.17 20.60 7.48
CA GLU A 358 21.02 20.84 8.64
C GLU A 358 22.30 20.00 8.55
N GLN A 359 23.42 20.58 8.94
CA GLN A 359 24.72 19.94 8.99
C GLN A 359 25.20 19.91 10.44
N LYS A 360 25.53 18.72 10.94
CA LYS A 360 26.05 18.50 12.29
C LYS A 360 27.43 17.86 12.22
N ARG A 361 28.36 18.37 13.02
CA ARG A 361 29.67 17.72 13.21
C ARG A 361 29.51 16.60 14.23
N VAL A 362 29.88 15.38 13.86
CA VAL A 362 29.73 14.19 14.70
C VAL A 362 31.01 13.36 14.69
N ALA A 363 31.26 12.62 15.76
CA ALA A 363 32.38 11.69 15.80
C ALA A 363 32.12 10.52 14.84
N ILE A 364 33.17 10.02 14.16
CA ILE A 364 33.02 8.86 13.26
C ILE A 364 32.41 7.66 13.99
N SER A 365 32.79 7.46 15.26
CA SER A 365 32.26 6.38 16.11
C SER A 365 30.76 6.46 16.37
N GLU A 366 30.14 7.64 16.27
CA GLU A 366 28.71 7.86 16.53
C GLU A 366 27.85 7.70 15.28
N LEU A 367 28.45 7.74 14.08
CA LEU A 367 27.73 7.70 12.80
C LEU A 367 26.77 6.52 12.69
N LYS A 368 27.26 5.33 13.03
CA LYS A 368 26.49 4.10 12.91
C LYS A 368 25.22 4.16 13.75
N GLN A 369 25.32 4.63 14.99
CA GLN A 369 24.19 4.76 15.90
C GLN A 369 23.20 5.84 15.41
N LEU A 370 23.70 7.01 15.03
CA LEU A 370 22.85 8.12 14.56
C LEU A 370 22.06 7.75 13.29
N ILE A 371 22.69 7.02 12.37
CA ILE A 371 22.01 6.53 11.17
C ILE A 371 20.99 5.44 11.57
N ALA A 372 21.37 4.49 12.42
CA ALA A 372 20.50 3.40 12.87
C ALA A 372 19.18 3.90 13.49
N GLU A 373 19.26 4.89 14.38
CA GLU A 373 18.09 5.46 15.07
C GLU A 373 17.01 5.98 14.12
N GLU A 374 17.40 6.43 12.92
CA GLU A 374 16.48 7.00 11.93
C GLU A 374 16.09 6.02 10.81
N VAL A 375 16.95 5.06 10.45
CA VAL A 375 16.70 4.17 9.30
C VAL A 375 16.25 2.76 9.68
N GLU A 376 16.43 2.33 10.93
CA GLU A 376 16.07 0.98 11.33
C GLU A 376 14.56 0.79 11.45
N MET A 377 14.10 -0.37 10.97
CA MET A 377 12.71 -0.81 11.10
C MET A 377 12.28 -0.86 12.57
N LYS A 378 13.18 -1.27 13.48
CA LYS A 378 12.91 -1.33 14.93
C LYS A 378 12.55 0.05 15.48
N SER A 379 13.39 1.04 15.23
CA SER A 379 13.19 2.42 15.71
C SER A 379 11.90 3.02 15.15
N TRP A 380 11.61 2.77 13.87
CA TRP A 380 10.36 3.20 13.25
C TRP A 380 9.12 2.52 13.84
N LEU A 381 9.14 1.19 14.02
CA LEU A 381 8.00 0.44 14.55
C LEU A 381 7.73 0.73 16.03
N LEU A 382 8.76 1.05 16.83
CA LEU A 382 8.58 1.46 18.22
C LEU A 382 7.84 2.79 18.34
N LYS A 383 8.17 3.77 17.48
CA LYS A 383 7.45 5.08 17.40
C LYS A 383 5.96 4.95 17.08
N MET A 384 5.49 3.80 16.56
CA MET A 384 4.08 3.55 16.29
C MET A 384 3.29 3.09 17.53
N ASN A 385 4.01 2.53 18.52
CA ASN A 385 3.41 2.02 19.76
C ASN A 385 3.38 3.06 20.90
N ASP A 386 4.17 4.13 20.75
CA ASP A 386 4.14 5.34 21.58
C ASP A 386 3.02 6.27 21.11
#